data_AF-A0A3E2B666-F1
#
_entry.id   AF-A0A3E2B666-F1
#
_cell.length_a   1.000
_cell.length_b   1.000
_cell.length_c   1.000
_cell.angle_alpha   90.00
_cell.angle_beta   90.00
_cell.angle_gamma   90.00
#
_symmetry.space_group_name_H-M   'P 1'
#
loop_
_entity.id
_entity.type
_entity.pdbx_description
1 polymer ?
#
loop_
_entity_poly.entity_id
_entity_poly.type
_entity_poly.pdbx_seq_one_letter_code
_entity_poly.pdbx_strand_id
1 'polypeptide(L)'
;MNRDEILTKSRAENVMEDERGRLTKLESARFSHCVFLILYCLLKLFVPLDDIGDYALSLLFFGSVFSQFVYYAVKQKSISFGIFSAICAFFTLTALFSLLSALGLP
;
A
#
# COMPACT_ATOMS: atom_id res chain seq x y z
N MET A 1 35.94 -4.57 -32.44
CA MET A 1 35.04 -4.71 -31.27
C MET A 1 34.51 -6.13 -31.28
N ASN A 2 34.80 -6.93 -30.25
CA ASN A 2 34.51 -8.35 -30.24
C ASN A 2 33.02 -8.58 -29.90
N ARG A 3 32.33 -9.46 -30.64
CA ARG A 3 30.87 -9.67 -30.53
C ARG A 3 30.45 -10.05 -29.10
N ASP A 4 31.26 -10.85 -28.43
CA ASP A 4 30.97 -11.35 -27.10
C ASP A 4 31.07 -10.26 -26.02
N GLU A 5 31.98 -9.28 -26.18
CA GLU A 5 32.07 -8.12 -25.27
C GLU A 5 30.82 -7.24 -25.39
N ILE A 6 30.32 -7.01 -26.61
CA ILE A 6 29.11 -6.22 -26.85
C ILE A 6 27.89 -6.91 -26.24
N LEU A 7 27.76 -8.22 -26.42
CA LEU A 7 26.64 -9.00 -25.87
C LEU A 7 26.67 -9.04 -24.34
N THR A 8 27.87 -9.12 -23.74
CA THR A 8 28.01 -9.13 -22.27
C THR A 8 27.67 -7.77 -21.68
N LYS A 9 28.15 -6.68 -22.29
CA LYS A 9 27.81 -5.32 -21.89
C LYS A 9 26.32 -5.03 -22.02
N SER A 10 25.71 -5.40 -23.15
CA SER A 10 24.27 -5.22 -23.37
C SER A 10 23.42 -6.02 -22.37
N ARG A 11 23.83 -7.24 -22.01
CA ARG A 11 23.12 -8.02 -20.97
C ARG A 11 23.23 -7.38 -19.59
N ALA A 12 24.40 -6.87 -19.23
CA ALA A 12 24.60 -6.17 -17.96
C ALA A 12 23.77 -4.88 -17.88
N GLU A 13 23.74 -4.10 -18.96
CA GLU A 13 22.92 -2.88 -19.05
C GLU A 13 21.42 -3.16 -18.93
N ASN A 14 20.91 -4.20 -19.63
CA ASN A 14 19.51 -4.60 -19.54
C ASN A 14 19.10 -5.05 -18.13
N VAL A 15 19.96 -5.79 -17.42
CA VAL A 15 19.69 -6.23 -16.03
C VAL A 15 19.63 -5.02 -15.09
N MET A 16 20.57 -4.08 -15.25
CA MET A 16 20.62 -2.87 -14.41
C MET A 16 19.42 -1.95 -14.64
N GLU A 17 18.94 -1.84 -15.89
CA GLU A 17 17.74 -1.06 -16.23
C GLU A 17 16.47 -1.68 -15.64
N ASP A 18 16.36 -3.01 -15.63
CA ASP A 18 15.22 -3.72 -15.03
C ASP A 18 15.21 -3.59 -13.49
N GLU A 19 16.37 -3.65 -12.84
CA GLU A 19 16.48 -3.39 -11.40
C GLU A 19 16.08 -1.96 -11.02
N ARG A 20 16.54 -0.96 -11.80
CA ARG A 20 16.18 0.44 -11.58
C ARG A 20 14.69 0.66 -11.77
N GLY A 21 14.10 0.09 -12.81
CA GLY A 21 12.65 0.13 -13.04
C GLY A 21 11.84 -0.51 -11.90
N ARG A 22 12.33 -1.63 -11.35
CA ARG A 22 11.73 -2.29 -10.18
C ARG A 22 11.82 -1.42 -8.93
N LEU A 23 12.98 -0.79 -8.68
CA LEU A 23 13.18 0.11 -7.54
C LEU A 23 12.29 1.34 -7.63
N THR A 24 12.20 1.98 -8.80
CA THR A 24 11.30 3.13 -9.01
C THR A 24 9.84 2.77 -8.76
N LYS A 25 9.37 1.59 -9.21
CA LYS A 25 8.00 1.11 -8.94
C LYS A 25 7.74 0.90 -7.44
N LEU A 26 8.74 0.40 -6.70
CA LEU A 26 8.64 0.21 -5.25
C LEU A 26 8.60 1.54 -4.51
N GLU A 27 9.47 2.48 -4.88
CA GLU A 27 9.52 3.82 -4.28
C GLU A 27 8.26 4.63 -4.59
N SER A 28 7.76 4.58 -5.83
CA SER A 28 6.53 5.28 -6.21
C SER A 28 5.32 4.78 -5.41
N ALA A 29 5.24 3.48 -5.15
CA ALA A 29 4.18 2.90 -4.33
C ALA A 29 4.24 3.40 -2.87
N ARG A 30 5.44 3.43 -2.28
CA ARG A 30 5.64 3.96 -0.92
C ARG A 30 5.34 5.46 -0.82
N PHE A 31 5.74 6.24 -1.82
CA PHE A 31 5.43 7.67 -1.89
C PHE A 31 3.92 7.90 -1.97
N SER A 32 3.22 7.14 -2.82
CA SER A 32 1.76 7.22 -2.93
C SER A 32 1.06 6.93 -1.60
N HIS A 33 1.59 6.02 -0.77
CA HIS A 33 1.04 5.77 0.57
C HIS A 33 1.22 6.94 1.52
N CYS A 34 2.38 7.60 1.50
CA CYS A 34 2.60 8.80 2.30
C CYS A 34 1.59 9.89 1.94
N VAL A 35 1.38 10.12 0.64
CA VAL A 35 0.35 11.06 0.16
C VAL A 35 -1.04 10.63 0.63
N PHE A 36 -1.37 9.35 0.50
CA PHE A 36 -2.68 8.85 0.90
C PHE A 36 -2.94 8.98 2.41
N LEU A 37 -1.92 8.75 3.26
CA LEU A 37 -1.98 8.98 4.70
C LEU A 37 -2.20 10.46 5.02
N ILE A 38 -1.49 11.36 4.34
CA ILE A 38 -1.67 12.80 4.52
C ILE A 38 -3.11 13.19 4.17
N LEU A 39 -3.63 12.74 3.04
CA LEU A 39 -5.01 13.02 2.64
C LEU A 39 -6.03 12.49 3.65
N TYR A 40 -5.86 11.27 4.14
CA TYR A 40 -6.70 10.71 5.20
C TYR A 40 -6.69 11.57 6.46
N CYS A 41 -5.52 11.99 6.93
CA CYS A 41 -5.39 12.87 8.09
C CYS A 41 -6.05 14.23 7.86
N LEU A 42 -5.87 14.84 6.69
CA LEU A 42 -6.49 16.11 6.33
C LEU A 42 -8.02 16.00 6.34
N LEU A 43 -8.57 14.93 5.76
CA LEU A 43 -10.02 14.69 5.76
C LEU A 43 -10.55 14.49 7.17
N LYS A 44 -9.87 13.68 8.00
CA LYS A 44 -10.24 13.46 9.41
C LYS A 44 -10.21 14.73 10.27
N LEU A 45 -9.30 15.65 9.99
CA LEU A 45 -9.10 16.86 10.79
C LEU A 45 -9.99 18.02 10.35
N PHE A 46 -10.23 18.17 9.05
CA PHE A 46 -10.86 19.37 8.49
C PHE A 46 -12.26 19.15 7.94
N VAL A 47 -12.67 17.91 7.69
CA VAL A 47 -14.02 17.61 7.20
C VAL A 47 -14.89 17.14 8.37
N PRO A 48 -16.05 17.78 8.62
CA PRO A 48 -17.01 17.30 9.60
C PRO A 48 -17.71 16.05 9.04
N LEU A 49 -17.09 14.90 9.26
CA LEU A 49 -17.64 13.60 8.91
C LEU A 49 -18.64 13.18 9.99
N ASP A 50 -19.81 12.72 9.56
CA ASP A 50 -20.73 11.97 10.40
C ASP A 50 -20.16 10.57 10.69
N ASP A 51 -20.73 9.84 11.65
CA ASP A 51 -20.20 8.53 12.07
C ASP A 51 -20.05 7.56 10.89
N ILE A 52 -21.02 7.56 9.96
CA ILE A 52 -20.99 6.72 8.76
C ILE A 52 -19.86 7.15 7.83
N GLY A 53 -19.73 8.46 7.54
CA GLY A 53 -18.64 8.99 6.73
C GLY A 53 -17.26 8.71 7.33
N ASP A 54 -17.15 8.77 8.65
CA ASP A 54 -15.91 8.50 9.39
C ASP A 54 -15.49 7.03 9.28
N TYR A 55 -16.43 6.10 9.48
CA TYR A 55 -16.18 4.67 9.33
C TYR A 55 -15.89 4.29 7.88
N ALA A 56 -16.61 4.86 6.91
CA ALA A 56 -16.38 4.63 5.49
C ALA A 56 -15.00 5.11 5.05
N LEU A 57 -14.58 6.31 5.48
CA LEU A 57 -13.26 6.85 5.20
C LEU A 57 -12.16 5.99 5.84
N SER A 58 -12.35 5.58 7.09
CA SER A 58 -11.42 4.71 7.83
C SER A 58 -11.31 3.35 7.13
N LEU A 59 -12.43 2.76 6.71
CA LEU A 59 -12.46 1.48 5.99
C LEU A 59 -11.74 1.58 4.64
N LEU A 60 -12.00 2.64 3.88
CA LEU A 60 -11.35 2.87 2.59
C LEU A 60 -9.83 3.03 2.76
N PHE A 61 -9.39 3.76 3.78
CA PHE A 61 -7.98 3.95 4.06
C PHE A 61 -7.30 2.65 4.51
N PHE A 62 -7.76 2.08 5.63
CA PHE A 62 -7.13 0.89 6.22
C PHE A 62 -7.25 -0.34 5.32
N GLY A 63 -8.36 -0.50 4.60
CA GLY A 63 -8.55 -1.61 3.65
C GLY A 63 -7.58 -1.54 2.46
N SER A 64 -7.35 -0.34 1.94
CA SER A 64 -6.38 -0.12 0.86
C SER A 64 -4.94 -0.41 1.31
N VAL A 65 -4.57 0.08 2.49
CA VAL A 65 -3.24 -0.14 3.07
C VAL A 65 -3.03 -1.61 3.46
N PHE A 66 -4.06 -2.26 4.01
CA PHE A 66 -4.08 -3.70 4.31
C PHE A 66 -3.78 -4.53 3.07
N SER A 67 -4.55 -4.34 1.98
CA SER A 67 -4.38 -5.08 0.73
C SER A 67 -2.93 -5.04 0.22
N GLN A 68 -2.31 -3.87 0.33
CA GLN A 68 -0.95 -3.69 -0.16
C GLN A 68 0.12 -4.28 0.77
N PHE A 69 -0.04 -4.18 2.10
CA PHE A 69 0.87 -4.84 3.03
C PHE A 69 0.75 -6.37 2.97
N VAL A 70 -0.44 -6.92 2.76
CA VAL A 70 -0.61 -8.35 2.46
C VAL A 70 0.18 -8.72 1.21
N TYR A 71 0.03 -7.94 0.13
CA TYR A 71 0.76 -8.19 -1.11
C TYR A 71 2.28 -8.20 -0.88
N TYR A 72 2.82 -7.22 -0.16
CA TYR A 72 4.25 -7.18 0.17
C TYR A 72 4.69 -8.28 1.13
N ALA A 73 3.88 -8.63 2.14
CA ALA A 73 4.17 -9.73 3.04
C ALA A 73 4.30 -11.06 2.27
N VAL A 74 3.37 -11.33 1.33
CA VAL A 74 3.38 -12.54 0.51
C VAL A 74 4.53 -12.55 -0.50
N LYS A 75 4.75 -11.44 -1.22
CA LYS A 75 5.73 -11.38 -2.31
C LYS A 75 7.16 -11.18 -1.84
N GLN A 76 7.38 -10.36 -0.81
CA GLN A 76 8.72 -10.03 -0.30
C GLN A 76 9.10 -10.84 0.95
N LYS A 77 8.18 -11.67 1.49
CA LYS A 77 8.39 -12.52 2.68
C LYS A 77 8.97 -11.75 3.87
N SER A 78 8.57 -10.50 4.04
CA SER A 78 9.03 -9.64 5.12
C SER A 78 8.11 -9.74 6.33
N ILE A 79 8.70 -10.04 7.49
CA ILE A 79 7.99 -10.12 8.78
C ILE A 79 7.37 -8.76 9.14
N SER A 80 8.08 -7.66 8.88
CA SER A 80 7.59 -6.31 9.18
C SER A 80 6.29 -6.02 8.42
N PHE A 81 6.22 -6.35 7.13
CA PHE A 81 4.98 -6.19 6.37
C PHE A 81 3.86 -7.13 6.84
N GLY A 82 4.20 -8.31 7.36
CA GLY A 82 3.24 -9.19 8.03
C GLY A 82 2.62 -8.54 9.28
N ILE A 83 3.44 -7.92 10.13
CA ILE A 83 2.95 -7.21 11.33
C ILE A 83 2.07 -6.03 10.94
N PHE A 84 2.52 -5.18 10.00
CA PHE A 84 1.70 -4.06 9.52
C PHE A 84 0.40 -4.53 8.87
N SER A 85 0.43 -5.62 8.12
CA SER A 85 -0.78 -6.25 7.58
C SER A 85 -1.75 -6.67 8.67
N ALA A 86 -1.28 -7.28 9.77
CA ALA A 86 -2.15 -7.68 10.87
C ALA A 86 -2.80 -6.47 11.57
N ILE A 87 -2.02 -5.40 11.80
CA ILE A 87 -2.51 -4.15 12.39
C ILE A 87 -3.56 -3.52 11.47
N CYS A 88 -3.28 -3.39 10.18
CA CYS A 88 -4.22 -2.84 9.21
C CYS A 88 -5.47 -3.72 9.08
N ALA A 89 -5.35 -5.05 9.16
CA ALA A 89 -6.49 -5.96 9.17
C ALA A 89 -7.42 -5.69 10.35
N PHE A 90 -6.86 -5.52 11.55
CA PHE A 90 -7.63 -5.19 12.74
C PHE A 90 -8.42 -3.89 12.55
N PHE A 91 -7.77 -2.80 12.15
CA PHE A 91 -8.46 -1.52 11.90
C PHE A 91 -9.49 -1.60 10.78
N THR A 92 -9.21 -2.36 9.72
CA THR A 92 -10.16 -2.58 8.62
C THR A 92 -11.41 -3.30 9.11
N LEU A 93 -11.25 -4.36 9.90
CA LEU A 93 -12.37 -5.11 10.47
C LEU A 93 -13.18 -4.27 11.46
N THR A 94 -12.51 -3.48 12.31
CA THR A 94 -13.19 -2.55 13.21
C THR A 94 -14.00 -1.52 12.42
N ALA A 95 -13.40 -0.87 11.42
CA ALA A 95 -14.10 0.11 10.60
C ALA A 95 -15.28 -0.51 9.82
N LEU A 96 -15.11 -1.74 9.32
CA LEU A 96 -16.17 -2.48 8.64
C LEU A 96 -17.32 -2.78 9.60
N PHE A 97 -17.04 -3.31 10.79
CA PHE A 97 -18.06 -3.65 11.76
C PHE A 97 -18.81 -2.39 12.25
N SER A 98 -18.07 -1.31 12.54
CA SER A 98 -18.66 -0.02 12.92
C SER A 98 -19.55 0.54 11.80
N LEU A 99 -19.12 0.44 10.54
CA LEU A 99 -19.92 0.88 9.40
C LEU A 99 -21.20 0.04 9.23
N LEU A 100 -21.10 -1.29 9.30
CA LEU A 100 -22.26 -2.18 9.20
C LEU A 100 -23.25 -1.92 10.33
N SER A 101 -22.76 -1.75 11.55
CA SER A 101 -23.58 -1.42 12.71
C SER A 101 -24.28 -0.07 12.56
N ALA A 102 -23.57 0.96 12.07
CA ALA A 102 -24.16 2.28 11.80
C ALA A 102 -25.22 2.25 10.68
N LEU A 103 -25.11 1.31 9.75
CA LEU A 103 -26.09 1.07 8.68
C LEU A 103 -27.25 0.17 9.11
N GLY A 104 -27.25 -0.35 10.35
CA GLY A 104 -28.27 -1.27 10.85
C GLY A 104 -28.22 -2.66 10.21
N LEU A 105 -27.06 -3.03 9.65
CA LEU A 105 -26.81 -4.35 9.07
C LEU A 105 -26.20 -5.28 10.13
N PRO A 106 -26.52 -6.60 10.08
CA PRO A 106 -25.99 -7.58 11.03
C PRO A 106 -24.48 -7.78 10.90
#